data_AF-A0AAN7ER35-F1
#
_entry.id   AF-A0AAN7ER35-F1
#
_cell.length_a   1.000
_cell.length_b   1.000
_cell.length_c   1.000
_cell.angle_alpha   90.00
_cell.angle_beta   90.00
_cell.angle_gamma   90.00
#
_symmetry.space_group_name_H-M   'P 1'
#
loop_
_entity.id
_entity.type
_entity.pdbx_description
1 polymer ?
#
loop_
_entity_poly.entity_id
_entity_poly.type
_entity_poly.pdbx_seq_one_letter_code
_entity_poly.pdbx_strand_id
1 'polypeptide(L)'
;MMKHLSLDRRIQSLFPVALASLLVIGTARLVLDNLKSNHSQIFRLYGWPRGEKHRLPIVLSPKDRIEEKCNVFEGKWVWDNVSYPHYTEESCPFLVKQVTCHRNGRPDSYYKNWRWQPNGCNLPRFDPLKLLQILRGKRLMFVGDSVQRAQFESMVCLVQSVIPEGKKSLRRVPPRKIFKAEEYDVSIEYYWAPFIVESNSDHATNHTVLKRSVKLDSIAKHGKEWEGVDVLVFESYVWWMYKPLINATYGSPYNVKEYNVTTAYRLALETWANWIDSKINPHNQKVFFMRAGNGRLEVMETASMSQTQSKVHTGALAQASRSWT
;
A
#
# COMPACT_ATOMS: atom_id res chain seq x y z
N MET A 1 -13.95 -54.60 71.98
CA MET A 1 -12.91 -53.92 71.18
C MET A 1 -13.61 -53.02 70.17
N MET A 2 -13.75 -51.72 70.45
CA MET A 2 -14.02 -50.67 69.46
C MET A 2 -13.82 -49.33 70.18
N LYS A 3 -12.67 -48.70 69.92
CA LYS A 3 -12.34 -47.36 70.43
C LYS A 3 -13.15 -46.35 69.62
N HIS A 4 -14.06 -45.64 70.27
CA HIS A 4 -14.72 -44.49 69.70
C HIS A 4 -13.68 -43.37 69.57
N LEU A 5 -13.26 -43.04 68.35
CA LEU A 5 -12.41 -41.87 68.11
C LEU A 5 -13.23 -40.61 68.44
N SER A 6 -12.85 -39.95 69.53
CA SER A 6 -13.25 -38.58 69.83
C SER A 6 -12.58 -37.67 68.80
N LEU A 7 -13.37 -37.16 67.85
CA LEU A 7 -12.92 -36.18 66.88
C LEU A 7 -12.74 -34.84 67.61
N ASP A 8 -11.50 -34.38 67.70
CA ASP A 8 -11.06 -33.20 68.45
C ASP A 8 -11.95 -31.96 68.17
N ARG A 9 -12.40 -31.29 69.24
CA ARG A 9 -13.29 -30.12 69.21
C ARG A 9 -12.72 -28.99 68.33
N ARG A 10 -11.39 -28.93 68.17
CA ARG A 10 -10.71 -28.03 67.24
C ARG A 10 -11.06 -28.32 65.78
N ILE A 11 -11.14 -29.60 65.39
CA ILE A 11 -11.48 -30.03 64.02
C ILE A 11 -12.93 -29.65 63.68
N GLN A 12 -13.85 -29.78 64.64
CA GLN A 12 -15.25 -29.34 64.46
C GLN A 12 -15.39 -27.82 64.27
N SER A 13 -14.48 -27.01 64.81
CA SER A 13 -14.50 -25.54 64.63
C SER A 13 -13.80 -25.05 63.35
N LEU A 14 -12.82 -25.82 62.86
CA LEU A 14 -12.04 -25.48 61.66
C LEU A 14 -12.79 -25.84 60.37
N PHE A 15 -13.59 -26.90 60.41
CA PHE A 15 -14.33 -27.38 59.24
C PHE A 15 -15.32 -26.33 58.69
N PRO A 16 -16.15 -25.65 59.52
CA PRO A 16 -17.05 -24.60 59.05
C PRO A 16 -16.30 -23.39 58.46
N VAL A 17 -15.16 -23.03 59.05
CA VAL A 17 -14.33 -21.89 58.59
C VAL A 17 -13.65 -22.20 57.26
N ALA A 18 -13.14 -23.43 57.11
CA ALA A 18 -12.55 -23.89 55.86
C ALA A 18 -13.62 -23.99 54.75
N LEU A 19 -14.81 -24.50 55.08
CA LEU A 19 -15.94 -24.60 54.14
C LEU A 19 -16.42 -23.20 53.70
N ALA A 20 -16.55 -22.26 54.65
CA ALA A 20 -16.89 -20.87 54.35
C ALA A 20 -15.83 -20.21 53.46
N SER A 21 -14.55 -20.44 53.75
CA SER A 21 -13.43 -19.92 52.94
C SER A 21 -13.47 -20.47 51.50
N LEU A 22 -13.73 -21.76 51.33
CA LEU A 22 -13.87 -22.38 50.00
C LEU A 22 -15.09 -21.87 49.25
N LEU A 23 -16.21 -21.60 49.93
CA LEU A 23 -17.39 -21.00 49.32
C LEU A 23 -17.13 -19.55 48.88
N VAL A 24 -16.41 -18.76 49.68
CA VAL A 24 -16.02 -17.38 49.33
C VAL A 24 -15.06 -17.38 48.14
N ILE A 25 -14.05 -18.26 48.13
CA ILE A 25 -13.10 -18.36 47.02
C ILE A 25 -13.80 -18.89 45.75
N GLY A 26 -14.69 -19.87 45.89
CA GLY A 26 -15.47 -20.43 44.79
C GLY A 26 -16.41 -19.40 44.17
N THR A 27 -17.13 -18.63 44.98
CA THR A 27 -17.99 -17.54 44.51
C THR A 27 -17.18 -16.41 43.88
N ALA A 28 -16.04 -16.03 44.47
CA ALA A 28 -15.15 -15.02 43.88
C ALA A 28 -14.58 -15.45 42.52
N ARG A 29 -14.18 -16.72 42.37
CA ARG A 29 -13.75 -17.27 41.07
C ARG A 29 -14.90 -17.32 40.07
N LEU A 30 -16.09 -17.76 40.49
CA LEU A 30 -17.25 -17.85 39.62
C LEU A 30 -17.69 -16.46 39.14
N VAL A 31 -17.58 -15.43 39.99
CA VAL A 31 -17.80 -14.02 39.61
C VAL A 31 -16.70 -13.54 38.65
N LEU A 32 -15.43 -13.84 38.91
CA LEU A 32 -14.31 -13.46 38.05
C LEU A 32 -14.40 -14.12 36.66
N ASP A 33 -14.78 -15.39 36.61
CA ASP A 33 -14.97 -16.14 35.36
C ASP A 33 -16.20 -15.65 34.60
N ASN A 34 -17.27 -15.22 35.28
CA ASN A 34 -18.41 -14.55 34.64
C ASN A 34 -18.08 -13.15 34.12
N LEU A 35 -17.17 -12.42 34.79
CA LEU A 35 -16.65 -11.14 34.29
C LEU A 35 -15.72 -11.31 33.09
N LYS A 36 -14.99 -12.43 33.03
CA LYS A 36 -14.07 -12.77 31.93
C LYS A 36 -14.77 -13.43 30.74
N SER A 37 -15.92 -14.07 30.98
CA SER A 37 -16.80 -14.60 29.93
C SER A 37 -17.39 -13.43 29.13
N ASN A 38 -17.13 -13.45 27.82
CA ASN A 38 -17.46 -12.41 26.83
C ASN A 38 -18.98 -12.14 26.62
N HIS A 39 -19.85 -12.49 27.58
CA HIS A 39 -21.31 -12.45 27.42
C HIS A 39 -22.09 -11.72 28.53
N SER A 40 -21.44 -11.00 29.45
CA SER A 40 -22.16 -10.22 30.47
C SER A 40 -22.77 -8.92 29.90
N GLN A 41 -24.04 -8.63 30.25
CA GLN A 41 -24.74 -7.40 29.87
C GLN A 41 -24.06 -6.12 30.42
N ILE A 42 -23.20 -6.24 31.44
CA ILE A 42 -22.43 -5.13 32.00
C ILE A 42 -21.35 -4.66 31.02
N PHE A 43 -20.72 -5.55 30.25
CA PHE A 43 -19.82 -5.16 29.15
C PHE A 43 -20.57 -4.50 27.97
N ARG A 44 -21.90 -4.67 27.86
CA ARG A 44 -22.74 -3.91 26.92
C ARG A 44 -23.14 -2.53 27.47
N LEU A 45 -23.32 -2.39 28.78
CA LEU A 45 -23.71 -1.10 29.40
C LEU A 45 -22.52 -0.19 29.74
N TYR A 46 -21.36 -0.76 30.10
CA TYR A 46 -20.15 -0.06 30.55
C TYR A 46 -18.89 -0.50 29.81
N GLY A 47 -19.03 -1.25 28.71
CA GLY A 47 -17.91 -1.47 27.81
C GLY A 47 -17.43 -0.11 27.29
N TRP A 48 -16.17 0.24 27.57
CA TRP A 48 -15.49 1.30 26.83
C TRP A 48 -15.80 1.06 25.35
N PRO A 49 -16.28 2.08 24.61
CA PRO A 49 -16.49 1.92 23.18
C PRO A 49 -15.18 1.36 22.64
N ARG A 50 -15.25 0.19 21.99
CA ARG A 50 -14.13 -0.39 21.25
C ARG A 50 -13.66 0.73 20.35
N GLY A 51 -12.53 1.34 20.74
CA GLY A 51 -12.29 2.75 20.46
C GLY A 51 -12.57 3.08 19.01
N GLU A 52 -13.44 4.07 18.78
CA GLU A 52 -13.03 5.08 17.82
C GLU A 52 -11.63 5.49 18.28
N LYS A 53 -10.60 4.90 17.66
CA LYS A 53 -9.24 5.42 17.76
C LYS A 53 -9.41 6.87 17.33
N HIS A 54 -9.47 7.79 18.30
CA HIS A 54 -9.59 9.20 18.03
C HIS A 54 -8.60 9.51 16.93
N ARG A 55 -9.10 9.84 15.73
CA ARG A 55 -8.25 10.28 14.64
C ARG A 55 -7.62 11.55 15.17
N LEU A 56 -6.38 11.45 15.67
CA LEU A 56 -5.62 12.61 16.08
C LEU A 56 -5.68 13.57 14.89
N PRO A 57 -6.19 14.80 15.07
CA PRO A 57 -6.29 15.73 13.95
C PRO A 57 -4.88 15.91 13.40
N ILE A 58 -4.70 15.62 12.12
CA ILE A 58 -3.42 15.80 11.45
C ILE A 58 -3.22 17.30 11.32
N VAL A 59 -2.39 17.88 12.20
CA VAL A 59 -2.06 19.29 12.16
C VAL A 59 -1.07 19.50 11.01
N LEU A 60 -1.59 19.93 9.85
CA LEU A 60 -0.76 20.35 8.73
C LEU A 60 -0.27 21.77 8.99
N SER A 61 1.05 21.91 9.15
CA SER A 61 1.67 23.23 9.25
C SER A 61 1.77 23.88 7.85
N PRO A 62 1.95 25.21 7.75
CA PRO A 62 2.22 25.85 6.47
C PRO A 62 3.42 25.26 5.73
N LYS A 63 4.42 24.74 6.46
CA LYS A 63 5.62 24.10 5.90
C LYS A 63 5.34 22.72 5.28
N ASP A 64 4.20 22.12 5.58
CA ASP A 64 3.76 20.84 5.02
C ASP A 64 2.97 21.01 3.72
N ARG A 65 2.64 22.25 3.35
CA ARG A 65 1.87 22.56 2.16
C ARG A 65 2.80 22.90 1.02
N ILE A 66 2.58 22.26 -0.11
CA ILE A 66 3.19 22.66 -1.38
C ILE A 66 2.34 23.81 -1.92
N GLU A 67 3.00 24.92 -2.27
CA GLU A 67 2.32 26.05 -2.87
C GLU A 67 1.64 25.63 -4.18
N GLU A 68 0.40 26.07 -4.42
CA GLU A 68 -0.39 25.65 -5.59
C GLU A 68 0.29 25.94 -6.93
N LYS A 69 1.13 26.99 -6.98
CA LYS A 69 1.88 27.38 -8.18
C LYS A 69 3.18 26.60 -8.36
N CYS A 70 3.56 25.74 -7.42
CA CYS A 70 4.78 24.97 -7.51
C CYS A 70 4.62 23.76 -8.43
N ASN A 71 5.29 23.82 -9.58
CA ASN A 71 5.47 22.63 -10.40
C ASN A 71 6.54 21.73 -9.78
N VAL A 72 6.13 20.69 -9.06
CA VAL A 72 7.02 19.75 -8.38
C VAL A 72 7.82 18.86 -9.34
N PHE A 73 7.51 18.88 -10.64
CA PHE A 73 8.17 18.07 -11.68
C PHE A 73 9.25 18.82 -12.45
N GLU A 74 9.37 20.14 -12.22
CA GLU A 74 10.40 20.99 -12.81
C GLU A 74 11.39 21.45 -11.75
N GLY A 75 12.64 21.06 -11.93
CA GLY A 75 13.66 21.21 -10.91
C GLY A 75 14.99 20.62 -11.33
N LYS A 76 15.83 20.39 -10.34
CA LYS A 76 17.14 19.79 -10.51
C LYS A 76 17.46 18.84 -9.36
N TRP A 77 18.31 17.87 -9.65
CA TRP A 77 18.94 17.06 -8.61
C TRP A 77 19.98 17.92 -7.88
N VAL A 78 19.90 17.91 -6.55
CA VAL A 78 20.86 18.57 -5.65
C VAL A 78 21.47 17.53 -4.74
N TRP A 79 22.77 17.69 -4.47
CA TRP A 79 23.48 16.84 -3.53
C TRP A 79 23.06 17.19 -2.08
N ASP A 80 22.71 16.17 -1.30
CA ASP A 80 22.29 16.28 0.09
C ASP A 80 22.70 14.99 0.82
N ASN A 81 23.88 14.99 1.43
CA ASN A 81 24.37 13.87 2.24
C ASN A 81 24.03 14.01 3.73
N VAL A 82 23.23 15.01 4.09
CA VAL A 82 22.82 15.28 5.49
C VAL A 82 21.45 14.69 5.75
N SER A 83 20.52 14.87 4.81
CA SER A 83 19.13 14.42 4.95
C SER A 83 18.81 13.13 4.19
N TYR A 84 19.69 12.71 3.27
CA TYR A 84 19.50 11.52 2.44
C TYR A 84 20.63 10.50 2.65
N PRO A 85 20.34 9.19 2.43
CA PRO A 85 19.03 8.64 2.07
C PRO A 85 18.06 8.58 3.26
N HIS A 86 16.75 8.55 2.98
CA HIS A 86 15.71 8.40 4.02
C HIS A 86 15.77 7.06 4.77
N TYR A 87 16.37 6.04 4.16
CA TYR A 87 16.64 4.74 4.76
C TYR A 87 17.90 4.14 4.14
N THR A 88 18.57 3.26 4.87
CA THR A 88 19.67 2.45 4.32
C THR A 88 19.17 1.09 3.87
N GLU A 89 19.94 0.45 3.00
CA GLU A 89 19.61 -0.88 2.50
C GLU A 89 19.56 -1.90 3.64
N GLU A 90 20.45 -1.78 4.62
CA GLU A 90 20.55 -2.65 5.79
C GLU A 90 19.38 -2.45 6.75
N SER A 91 18.87 -1.22 6.85
CA SER A 91 17.77 -0.88 7.77
C SER A 91 16.40 -1.42 7.34
N CYS A 92 16.25 -1.85 6.08
CA CYS A 92 14.98 -2.32 5.54
C CYS A 92 15.00 -3.81 5.16
N PRO A 93 14.41 -4.70 5.97
CA PRO A 93 14.40 -6.14 5.70
C PRO A 93 13.43 -6.55 4.57
N PHE A 94 12.60 -5.62 4.08
CA PHE A 94 11.59 -5.90 3.06
C PHE A 94 12.10 -5.76 1.62
N LEU A 95 13.31 -5.22 1.42
CA LEU A 95 13.94 -5.12 0.11
C LEU A 95 14.22 -6.51 -0.48
N VAL A 96 13.88 -6.70 -1.75
CA VAL A 96 14.21 -7.91 -2.48
C VAL A 96 15.59 -7.81 -3.13
N LYS A 97 16.20 -8.95 -3.42
CA LYS A 97 17.56 -9.03 -4.00
C LYS A 97 17.73 -8.15 -5.24
N GLN A 98 16.70 -7.98 -6.07
CA GLN A 98 16.78 -7.19 -7.30
C GLN A 98 17.14 -5.71 -7.07
N VAL A 99 16.86 -5.14 -5.88
CA VAL A 99 17.04 -3.70 -5.58
C VAL A 99 18.09 -3.42 -4.50
N THR A 100 18.77 -4.46 -4.00
CA THR A 100 19.78 -4.35 -2.94
C THR A 100 21.18 -4.20 -3.55
N CYS A 101 21.43 -3.04 -4.18
CA CYS A 101 22.64 -2.78 -4.97
C CYS A 101 23.94 -3.02 -4.18
N HIS A 102 24.02 -2.61 -2.91
CA HIS A 102 25.24 -2.79 -2.13
C HIS A 102 25.45 -4.24 -1.71
N ARG A 103 24.41 -4.93 -1.24
CA ARG A 103 24.47 -6.39 -1.01
C ARG A 103 24.82 -7.17 -2.29
N ASN A 104 24.51 -6.60 -3.45
CA ASN A 104 24.86 -7.17 -4.76
C ASN A 104 26.24 -6.72 -5.28
N GLY A 105 27.05 -6.02 -4.47
CA GLY A 105 28.45 -5.72 -4.78
C GLY A 105 28.71 -4.36 -5.44
N ARG A 106 27.71 -3.46 -5.50
CA ARG A 106 27.97 -2.08 -5.95
C ARG A 106 28.88 -1.36 -4.93
N PRO A 107 30.06 -0.87 -5.35
CA PRO A 107 31.05 -0.31 -4.41
C PRO A 107 30.74 1.14 -4.00
N ASP A 108 30.10 1.91 -4.88
CA ASP A 108 29.81 3.32 -4.67
C ASP A 108 28.42 3.56 -4.05
N SER A 109 28.30 4.59 -3.20
CA SER A 109 27.05 4.95 -2.51
C SER A 109 26.54 6.37 -2.82
N TYR A 110 27.28 7.15 -3.62
CA TYR A 110 26.98 8.56 -3.87
C TYR A 110 25.60 8.78 -4.51
N TYR A 111 25.11 7.80 -5.27
CA TYR A 111 23.80 7.86 -5.91
C TYR A 111 22.63 7.99 -4.92
N LYS A 112 22.83 7.64 -3.64
CA LYS A 112 21.83 7.72 -2.58
C LYS A 112 21.62 9.12 -2.02
N ASN A 113 22.58 10.02 -2.23
CA ASN A 113 22.63 11.34 -1.59
C ASN A 113 22.11 12.45 -2.51
N TRP A 114 21.24 12.11 -3.45
CA TRP A 114 20.62 13.05 -4.36
C TRP A 114 19.18 13.29 -3.95
N ARG A 115 18.82 14.57 -3.85
CA ARG A 115 17.46 15.03 -3.57
C ARG A 115 16.94 15.82 -4.77
N TRP A 116 15.67 15.63 -5.10
CA TRP A 116 15.00 16.46 -6.10
C TRP A 116 14.61 17.82 -5.48
N GLN A 117 14.97 18.92 -6.15
CA GLN A 117 14.63 20.28 -5.75
C GLN A 117 13.83 20.95 -6.86
N PRO A 118 12.51 21.16 -6.66
CA PRO A 118 11.70 21.98 -7.57
C PRO A 118 12.25 23.41 -7.66
N ASN A 119 12.08 24.03 -8.83
CA ASN A 119 12.55 25.40 -9.07
C ASN A 119 11.73 26.45 -8.28
N GLY A 120 10.43 26.21 -8.14
CA GLY A 120 9.47 27.18 -7.59
C GLY A 120 9.11 27.01 -6.11
N CYS A 121 9.57 25.95 -5.46
CA CYS A 121 9.30 25.72 -4.03
C CYS A 121 10.24 24.71 -3.39
N ASN A 122 10.15 24.57 -2.08
CA ASN A 122 10.77 23.49 -1.33
C ASN A 122 9.76 22.38 -1.06
N LEU A 123 10.17 21.13 -1.28
CA LEU A 123 9.37 19.98 -0.87
C LEU A 123 9.38 19.87 0.66
N PRO A 124 8.23 19.58 1.30
CA PRO A 124 8.18 19.27 2.72
C PRO A 124 9.14 18.12 3.05
N ARG A 125 9.79 18.21 4.21
CA ARG A 125 10.63 17.11 4.71
C ARG A 125 9.74 15.89 4.93
N PHE A 126 10.19 14.74 4.44
CA PHE A 126 9.46 13.49 4.63
C PHE A 126 9.38 13.14 6.12
N ASP A 127 8.18 12.82 6.57
CA ASP A 127 7.86 12.37 7.92
C ASP A 127 7.02 11.08 7.83
N PRO A 128 7.58 9.90 8.15
CA PRO A 128 6.88 8.65 8.01
C PRO A 128 5.71 8.50 8.99
N LEU A 129 5.78 9.08 10.18
CA LEU A 129 4.69 9.04 11.16
C LEU A 129 3.51 9.86 10.63
N LYS A 130 3.78 11.04 10.08
CA LYS A 130 2.75 11.88 9.45
C LYS A 130 2.07 11.15 8.30
N LEU A 131 2.83 10.51 7.42
CA LEU A 131 2.26 9.71 6.32
C LEU A 131 1.37 8.57 6.85
N LEU A 132 1.83 7.82 7.87
CA LEU A 132 1.05 6.74 8.45
C LEU A 132 -0.24 7.24 9.13
N GLN A 133 -0.24 8.44 9.71
CA GLN A 133 -1.45 9.07 10.24
C GLN A 133 -2.40 9.49 9.12
N ILE A 134 -1.89 10.07 8.01
CA ILE A 134 -2.69 10.39 6.81
C ILE A 134 -3.35 9.11 6.26
N LEU A 135 -2.62 8.00 6.25
CA LEU A 135 -3.11 6.71 5.77
C LEU A 135 -3.86 5.89 6.82
N ARG A 136 -4.09 6.40 8.04
CA ARG A 136 -4.72 5.62 9.11
C ARG A 136 -6.09 5.08 8.69
N GLY A 137 -6.26 3.76 8.79
CA GLY A 137 -7.49 3.07 8.35
C GLY A 137 -7.67 3.03 6.83
N LYS A 138 -6.60 3.25 6.05
CA LYS A 138 -6.65 3.33 4.58
C LYS A 138 -5.80 2.27 3.89
N ARG A 139 -6.15 2.02 2.63
CA ARG A 139 -5.39 1.18 1.70
C ARG A 139 -4.73 2.05 0.63
N LEU A 140 -3.41 1.95 0.52
CA LEU A 140 -2.60 2.51 -0.56
C LEU A 140 -2.15 1.37 -1.48
N MET A 141 -2.49 1.40 -2.76
CA MET A 141 -2.13 0.35 -3.72
C MET A 141 -1.35 0.90 -4.91
N PHE A 142 -0.19 0.32 -5.14
CA PHE A 142 0.66 0.50 -6.31
C PHE A 142 0.30 -0.55 -7.37
N VAL A 143 -0.14 -0.14 -8.55
CA VAL A 143 -0.61 -1.01 -9.63
C VAL A 143 0.22 -0.79 -10.88
N GLY A 144 0.91 -1.82 -11.37
CA GLY A 144 1.73 -1.66 -12.58
C GLY A 144 2.75 -2.77 -12.76
N ASP A 145 3.85 -2.43 -13.43
CA ASP A 145 4.91 -3.38 -13.74
C ASP A 145 5.99 -3.46 -12.63
N SER A 146 7.17 -3.97 -12.97
CA SER A 146 8.34 -4.04 -12.08
C SER A 146 8.82 -2.68 -11.55
N VAL A 147 8.64 -1.59 -12.30
CA VAL A 147 9.00 -0.24 -11.87
C VAL A 147 8.08 0.18 -10.71
N GLN A 148 6.78 -0.07 -10.84
CA GLN A 148 5.81 0.20 -9.80
C GLN A 148 6.02 -0.67 -8.55
N ARG A 149 6.50 -1.90 -8.73
CA ARG A 149 6.94 -2.76 -7.62
C ARG A 149 8.10 -2.15 -6.83
N ALA A 150 9.06 -1.52 -7.51
CA ALA A 150 10.18 -0.85 -6.86
C ALA A 150 9.71 0.38 -6.06
N GLN A 151 8.73 1.13 -6.56
CA GLN A 151 8.11 2.21 -5.78
C GLN A 151 7.40 1.71 -4.52
N PHE A 152 6.63 0.63 -4.64
CA PHE A 152 6.02 -0.04 -3.48
C PHE A 152 7.08 -0.42 -2.43
N GLU A 153 8.18 -1.05 -2.86
CA GLU A 153 9.26 -1.46 -1.95
C GLU A 153 9.94 -0.25 -1.28
N SER A 154 10.15 0.83 -2.02
CA SER A 154 10.65 2.09 -1.47
C SER A 154 9.69 2.69 -0.44
N MET A 155 8.39 2.74 -0.75
CA MET A 155 7.36 3.26 0.15
C MET A 155 7.30 2.46 1.47
N VAL A 156 7.39 1.13 1.39
CA VAL A 156 7.48 0.27 2.58
C VAL A 156 8.72 0.63 3.41
N CYS A 157 9.89 0.76 2.79
CA CYS A 157 11.12 1.09 3.51
C CYS A 157 11.13 2.50 4.11
N LEU A 158 10.45 3.45 3.47
CA LEU A 158 10.28 4.81 3.99
C LEU A 158 9.51 4.82 5.33
N VAL A 159 8.53 3.94 5.51
CA VAL A 159 7.66 3.97 6.71
C VAL A 159 7.97 2.89 7.75
N GLN A 160 8.62 1.79 7.37
CA GLN A 160 8.72 0.61 8.25
C GLN A 160 9.54 0.84 9.52
N SER A 161 10.49 1.79 9.51
CA SER A 161 11.42 2.02 10.61
C SER A 161 10.75 2.62 11.85
N VAL A 162 9.62 3.34 11.65
CA VAL A 162 8.85 3.95 12.75
C VAL A 162 7.70 3.07 13.24
N ILE A 163 7.54 1.87 12.66
CA ILE A 163 6.54 0.90 13.09
C ILE A 163 7.22 -0.13 14.01
N PRO A 164 6.70 -0.35 15.24
CA PRO A 164 7.28 -1.30 16.17
C PRO A 164 7.43 -2.71 15.60
N GLU A 165 8.45 -3.43 16.07
CA GLU A 165 8.62 -4.85 15.74
C GLU A 165 7.39 -5.66 16.18
N GLY A 166 7.01 -6.64 15.37
CA GLY A 166 5.78 -7.42 15.57
C GLY A 166 4.47 -6.68 15.26
N LYS A 167 4.50 -5.39 14.87
CA LYS A 167 3.33 -4.60 14.42
C LYS A 167 3.34 -4.30 12.93
N LYS A 168 4.27 -4.92 12.20
CA LYS A 168 4.40 -4.84 10.74
C LYS A 168 4.54 -6.23 10.14
N SER A 169 3.93 -6.45 8.98
CA SER A 169 4.06 -7.71 8.24
C SER A 169 3.98 -7.50 6.74
N LEU A 170 4.58 -8.42 5.97
CA LEU A 170 4.50 -8.46 4.50
C LEU A 170 3.96 -9.80 4.04
N ARG A 171 2.73 -9.82 3.53
CA ARG A 171 2.08 -11.01 2.96
C ARG A 171 2.19 -11.00 1.45
N ARG A 172 2.52 -12.15 0.86
CA ARG A 172 2.54 -12.35 -0.60
C ARG A 172 1.33 -13.20 -0.97
N VAL A 173 0.40 -12.60 -1.70
CA VAL A 173 -0.85 -13.24 -2.13
C VAL A 173 -1.00 -12.96 -3.63
N PRO A 174 -0.32 -13.72 -4.51
CA PRO A 174 -0.29 -13.44 -5.95
C PRO A 174 -1.69 -13.16 -6.53
N PRO A 175 -1.86 -12.11 -7.35
CA PRO A 175 -0.82 -11.23 -7.91
C PRO A 175 -0.38 -10.07 -7.00
N ARG A 176 -0.71 -10.09 -5.70
CA ARG A 176 -0.46 -9.01 -4.73
C ARG A 176 0.72 -9.24 -3.78
N LYS A 177 1.29 -8.12 -3.32
CA LYS A 177 2.05 -8.02 -2.05
C LYS A 177 1.32 -7.04 -1.14
N ILE A 178 1.19 -7.36 0.15
CA ILE A 178 0.45 -6.54 1.12
C ILE A 178 1.34 -6.34 2.35
N PHE A 179 1.82 -5.11 2.54
CA PHE A 179 2.46 -4.67 3.77
C PHE A 179 1.40 -4.11 4.71
N LYS A 180 1.36 -4.57 5.96
CA LYS A 180 0.42 -4.10 7.00
C LYS A 180 1.17 -3.39 8.11
N ALA A 181 0.66 -2.23 8.53
CA ALA A 181 1.07 -1.52 9.73
C ALA A 181 -0.10 -1.51 10.73
N GLU A 182 -0.08 -2.42 11.70
CA GLU A 182 -1.27 -2.78 12.50
C GLU A 182 -1.77 -1.64 13.40
N GLU A 183 -0.86 -0.89 14.01
CA GLU A 183 -1.23 0.21 14.92
C GLU A 183 -1.98 1.35 14.22
N TYR A 184 -1.68 1.54 12.94
CA TYR A 184 -2.29 2.54 12.07
C TYR A 184 -3.47 1.99 11.26
N ASP A 185 -3.68 0.67 11.26
CA ASP A 185 -4.63 0.01 10.38
C ASP A 185 -4.42 0.42 8.90
N VAL A 186 -3.15 0.45 8.47
CA VAL A 186 -2.75 0.81 7.10
C VAL A 186 -2.40 -0.47 6.35
N SER A 187 -2.82 -0.59 5.08
CA SER A 187 -2.08 -1.41 4.12
C SER A 187 -1.45 -0.59 3.00
N ILE A 188 -0.20 -0.96 2.71
CA ILE A 188 0.52 -0.56 1.51
C ILE A 188 0.61 -1.80 0.64
N GLU A 189 0.10 -1.74 -0.57
CA GLU A 189 -0.17 -2.90 -1.42
C GLU A 189 0.51 -2.71 -2.77
N TYR A 190 0.94 -3.81 -3.38
CA TYR A 190 1.35 -3.87 -4.77
C TYR A 190 0.48 -4.88 -5.51
N TYR A 191 0.04 -4.53 -6.72
CA TYR A 191 -0.71 -5.40 -7.62
C TYR A 191 -0.02 -5.48 -8.98
N TRP A 192 0.31 -6.70 -9.42
CA TRP A 192 0.92 -6.94 -10.73
C TRP A 192 -0.11 -6.79 -11.86
N ALA A 193 0.04 -5.74 -12.66
CA ALA A 193 -0.75 -5.48 -13.87
C ALA A 193 0.12 -4.69 -14.87
N PRO A 194 1.07 -5.34 -15.57
CA PRO A 194 2.13 -4.63 -16.29
C PRO A 194 1.61 -3.76 -17.45
N PHE A 195 0.45 -4.12 -18.00
CA PHE A 195 -0.24 -3.38 -19.06
C PHE A 195 -1.47 -2.61 -18.55
N ILE A 196 -1.77 -2.65 -17.24
CA ILE A 196 -3.00 -2.18 -16.56
C ILE A 196 -4.28 -2.91 -17.01
N VAL A 197 -4.49 -3.06 -18.32
CA VAL A 197 -5.50 -3.94 -18.91
C VAL A 197 -5.03 -5.40 -18.90
N GLU A 198 -5.97 -6.33 -19.08
CA GLU A 198 -5.71 -7.77 -19.04
C GLU A 198 -4.74 -8.20 -20.14
N SER A 199 -3.85 -9.13 -19.80
CA SER A 199 -2.84 -9.66 -20.71
C SER A 199 -2.50 -11.13 -20.45
N ASN A 200 -1.78 -11.75 -21.39
CA ASN A 200 -1.20 -13.07 -21.14
C ASN A 200 0.04 -13.02 -20.22
N SER A 201 0.34 -11.87 -19.63
CA SER A 201 1.48 -11.64 -18.73
C SER A 201 1.05 -11.24 -17.32
N ASP A 202 -0.21 -11.45 -16.94
CA ASP A 202 -0.74 -11.05 -15.63
C ASP A 202 -0.36 -12.01 -14.49
N HIS A 203 0.35 -13.09 -14.79
CA HIS A 203 0.79 -14.03 -13.77
C HIS A 203 2.01 -13.50 -13.00
N ALA A 204 1.85 -13.12 -11.74
CA ALA A 204 2.88 -12.38 -10.98
C ALA A 204 4.29 -13.01 -10.93
N THR A 205 4.44 -14.33 -11.07
CA THR A 205 5.74 -15.02 -11.20
C THR A 205 6.06 -15.47 -12.62
N ASN A 206 5.18 -16.25 -13.25
CA ASN A 206 5.33 -16.74 -14.62
C ASN A 206 4.75 -15.77 -15.68
N HIS A 207 5.23 -14.52 -15.71
CA HIS A 207 4.76 -13.47 -16.63
C HIS A 207 5.59 -13.34 -17.91
N THR A 208 6.71 -14.05 -18.02
CA THR A 208 7.56 -14.03 -19.22
C THR A 208 6.99 -14.97 -20.27
N VAL A 209 6.64 -14.42 -21.43
CA VAL A 209 6.04 -15.15 -22.56
C VAL A 209 6.76 -14.82 -23.86
N LEU A 210 6.77 -15.76 -24.82
CA LEU A 210 7.43 -15.57 -26.12
C LEU A 210 6.81 -14.42 -26.94
N LYS A 211 5.47 -14.35 -26.94
CA LYS A 211 4.70 -13.29 -27.60
C LYS A 211 3.70 -12.71 -26.61
N ARG A 212 3.91 -11.45 -26.22
CA ARG A 212 2.97 -10.72 -25.35
C ARG A 212 1.72 -10.38 -26.15
N SER A 213 0.57 -10.52 -25.52
CA SER A 213 -0.73 -10.15 -26.09
C SER A 213 -1.58 -9.44 -25.05
N VAL A 214 -2.21 -8.34 -25.44
CA VAL A 214 -2.97 -7.45 -24.56
C VAL A 214 -4.43 -7.37 -24.99
N LYS A 215 -5.37 -7.34 -24.05
CA LYS A 215 -6.80 -7.12 -24.32
C LYS A 215 -7.13 -5.66 -24.03
N LEU A 216 -7.09 -4.82 -25.06
CA LEU A 216 -7.07 -3.36 -24.90
C LEU A 216 -8.33 -2.79 -24.25
N ASP A 217 -9.46 -3.50 -24.38
CA ASP A 217 -10.77 -3.15 -23.84
C ASP A 217 -11.17 -3.96 -22.59
N SER A 218 -10.27 -4.78 -22.03
CA SER A 218 -10.57 -5.64 -20.89
C SER A 218 -9.80 -5.22 -19.64
N ILE A 219 -10.51 -4.75 -18.63
CA ILE A 219 -9.92 -4.32 -17.35
C ILE A 219 -10.68 -4.84 -16.12
N ALA A 220 -11.87 -5.41 -16.32
CA ALA A 220 -12.79 -5.72 -15.23
C ALA A 220 -12.22 -6.71 -14.21
N LYS A 221 -11.43 -7.70 -14.63
CA LYS A 221 -10.79 -8.65 -13.70
C LYS A 221 -9.81 -7.96 -12.76
N HIS A 222 -9.00 -7.05 -13.28
CA HIS A 222 -8.08 -6.26 -12.46
C HIS A 222 -8.82 -5.24 -11.61
N GLY A 223 -9.79 -4.53 -12.20
CA GLY A 223 -10.59 -3.51 -11.53
C GLY A 223 -11.25 -4.00 -10.25
N LYS A 224 -11.77 -5.24 -10.23
CA LYS A 224 -12.34 -5.86 -9.02
C LYS A 224 -11.40 -5.85 -7.81
N GLU A 225 -10.09 -5.92 -8.04
CA GLU A 225 -9.08 -5.95 -6.98
C GLU A 225 -8.69 -4.55 -6.48
N TRP A 226 -9.01 -3.52 -7.28
CA TRP A 226 -8.73 -2.11 -6.99
C TRP A 226 -9.91 -1.37 -6.35
N GLU A 227 -11.12 -1.92 -6.49
CA GLU A 227 -12.32 -1.39 -5.84
C GLU A 227 -12.14 -1.29 -4.31
N GLY A 228 -12.59 -0.18 -3.74
CA GLY A 228 -12.48 0.12 -2.30
C GLY A 228 -11.08 0.44 -1.79
N VAL A 229 -10.09 0.66 -2.66
CA VAL A 229 -8.77 1.18 -2.28
C VAL A 229 -8.83 2.71 -2.13
N ASP A 230 -8.36 3.26 -1.01
CA ASP A 230 -8.39 4.72 -0.75
C ASP A 230 -7.42 5.51 -1.64
N VAL A 231 -6.22 4.98 -1.89
CA VAL A 231 -5.20 5.64 -2.71
C VAL A 231 -4.65 4.67 -3.72
N LEU A 232 -4.84 4.96 -5.01
CA LEU A 232 -4.32 4.16 -6.12
C LEU A 232 -3.18 4.91 -6.81
N VAL A 233 -2.07 4.22 -7.05
CA VAL A 233 -0.94 4.74 -7.83
C VAL A 233 -0.72 3.78 -8.98
N PHE A 234 -1.03 4.20 -10.20
CA PHE A 234 -0.88 3.42 -11.41
C PHE A 234 0.44 3.73 -12.12
N GLU A 235 0.99 2.74 -12.81
CA GLU A 235 2.06 2.90 -13.80
C GLU A 235 1.93 1.81 -14.86
N SER A 236 2.29 2.13 -16.10
CA SER A 236 2.51 1.14 -17.14
C SER A 236 3.35 1.73 -18.27
N TYR A 237 4.57 1.23 -18.44
CA TYR A 237 5.45 1.73 -19.49
C TYR A 237 6.44 0.70 -20.03
N VAL A 238 7.29 0.10 -19.19
CA VAL A 238 8.52 -0.55 -19.70
C VAL A 238 8.22 -1.75 -20.61
N TRP A 239 7.06 -2.38 -20.41
CA TRP A 239 6.58 -3.51 -21.19
C TRP A 239 6.09 -3.14 -22.60
N TRP A 240 5.58 -1.92 -22.77
CA TRP A 240 5.17 -1.38 -24.07
C TRP A 240 6.39 -1.09 -24.95
N MET A 241 7.52 -0.73 -24.34
CA MET A 241 8.75 -0.36 -25.06
C MET A 241 9.52 -1.53 -25.66
N TYR A 242 9.05 -2.77 -25.51
CA TYR A 242 9.78 -3.95 -25.99
C TYR A 242 9.89 -4.03 -27.52
N LYS A 243 8.84 -3.64 -28.25
CA LYS A 243 8.75 -3.65 -29.71
C LYS A 243 7.84 -2.52 -30.21
N PRO A 244 7.99 -2.03 -31.45
CA PRO A 244 7.07 -1.04 -32.04
C PRO A 244 5.65 -1.55 -32.25
N LEU A 245 5.51 -2.87 -32.36
CA LEU A 245 4.23 -3.56 -32.56
C LEU A 245 3.95 -4.50 -31.40
N ILE A 246 2.66 -4.62 -31.06
CA ILE A 246 2.16 -5.52 -30.03
C ILE A 246 0.91 -6.26 -30.51
N ASN A 247 0.82 -7.55 -30.18
CA ASN A 247 -0.40 -8.31 -30.41
C ASN A 247 -1.48 -7.84 -29.43
N ALA A 248 -2.66 -7.57 -29.95
CA ALA A 248 -3.77 -7.15 -29.12
C ALA A 248 -5.14 -7.54 -29.69
N THR A 249 -6.12 -7.59 -28.80
CA THR A 249 -7.54 -7.69 -29.13
C THR A 249 -8.26 -6.40 -28.73
N TYR A 250 -9.30 -6.04 -29.48
CA TYR A 250 -10.20 -4.93 -29.19
C TYR A 250 -11.56 -5.21 -29.82
N GLY A 251 -12.65 -5.07 -29.05
CA GLY A 251 -14.04 -5.36 -29.44
C GLY A 251 -14.39 -6.84 -29.50
N SER A 252 -13.46 -7.72 -29.91
CA SER A 252 -13.63 -9.17 -29.93
C SER A 252 -12.41 -9.88 -29.35
N PRO A 253 -12.59 -10.81 -28.38
CA PRO A 253 -11.48 -11.50 -27.72
C PRO A 253 -10.76 -12.53 -28.60
N TYR A 254 -11.32 -12.86 -29.76
CA TYR A 254 -10.75 -13.86 -30.68
C TYR A 254 -9.99 -13.23 -31.86
N ASN A 255 -10.13 -11.91 -32.06
CA ASN A 255 -9.53 -11.20 -33.18
C ASN A 255 -8.20 -10.56 -32.79
N VAL A 256 -7.14 -11.36 -32.74
CA VAL A 256 -5.79 -10.88 -32.44
C VAL A 256 -5.20 -10.20 -33.67
N LYS A 257 -4.77 -8.94 -33.52
CA LYS A 257 -4.08 -8.16 -34.55
C LYS A 257 -2.82 -7.53 -33.99
N GLU A 258 -1.88 -7.18 -34.86
CA GLU A 258 -0.76 -6.33 -34.49
C GLU A 258 -1.18 -4.87 -34.53
N TYR A 259 -0.87 -4.13 -33.45
CA TYR A 259 -1.09 -2.71 -33.33
C TYR A 259 0.24 -1.99 -33.17
N ASN A 260 0.35 -0.78 -33.72
CA ASN A 260 1.38 0.15 -33.27
C ASN A 260 1.22 0.37 -31.76
N VAL A 261 2.32 0.26 -31.01
CA VAL A 261 2.31 0.36 -29.55
C VAL A 261 1.71 1.67 -29.07
N THR A 262 1.92 2.79 -29.76
CA THR A 262 1.32 4.08 -29.39
C THR A 262 -0.20 4.03 -29.44
N THR A 263 -0.75 3.42 -30.50
CA THR A 263 -2.20 3.24 -30.66
C THR A 263 -2.74 2.28 -29.59
N ALA A 264 -2.05 1.15 -29.36
CA ALA A 264 -2.44 0.18 -28.36
C ALA A 264 -2.43 0.80 -26.94
N TYR A 265 -1.37 1.53 -26.61
CA TYR A 265 -1.23 2.23 -25.33
C TYR A 265 -2.35 3.23 -25.10
N ARG A 266 -2.69 4.03 -26.12
CA ARG A 266 -3.82 4.97 -26.06
C ARG A 266 -5.13 4.25 -25.75
N LEU A 267 -5.45 3.18 -26.48
CA LEU A 267 -6.70 2.43 -26.29
C LEU A 267 -6.76 1.80 -24.88
N ALA A 268 -5.66 1.23 -24.39
CA ALA A 268 -5.59 0.68 -23.03
C ALA A 268 -5.82 1.76 -21.97
N LEU A 269 -5.25 2.95 -22.15
CA LEU A 269 -5.44 4.08 -21.23
C LEU A 269 -6.85 4.68 -21.30
N GLU A 270 -7.49 4.67 -22.47
CA GLU A 270 -8.91 5.03 -22.60
C GLU A 270 -9.80 4.07 -21.80
N THR A 271 -9.55 2.76 -21.91
CA THR A 271 -10.24 1.75 -21.10
C THR A 271 -9.99 1.91 -19.60
N TRP A 272 -8.75 2.21 -19.20
CA TRP A 272 -8.43 2.51 -17.81
C TRP A 272 -9.13 3.78 -17.30
N ALA A 273 -9.10 4.87 -18.08
CA ALA A 273 -9.77 6.11 -17.70
C ALA A 273 -11.28 5.91 -17.53
N ASN A 274 -11.93 5.19 -18.46
CA ASN A 274 -13.35 4.86 -18.35
C ASN A 274 -13.66 4.02 -17.09
N TRP A 275 -12.74 3.14 -16.68
CA TRP A 275 -12.87 2.40 -15.43
C TRP A 275 -12.77 3.32 -14.21
N ILE A 276 -11.81 4.25 -14.19
CA ILE A 276 -11.67 5.25 -13.12
C ILE A 276 -12.95 6.05 -12.98
N ASP A 277 -13.44 6.59 -14.09
CA ASP A 277 -14.64 7.44 -14.15
C ASP A 277 -15.91 6.73 -13.67
N SER A 278 -15.98 5.41 -13.86
CA SER A 278 -17.15 4.60 -13.47
C SER A 278 -17.08 4.00 -12.07
N LYS A 279 -15.88 3.87 -11.47
CA LYS A 279 -15.68 3.10 -10.23
C LYS A 279 -15.08 3.89 -9.07
N ILE A 280 -14.38 4.99 -9.35
CA ILE A 280 -13.68 5.76 -8.32
C ILE A 280 -14.56 6.91 -7.85
N ASN A 281 -14.66 7.05 -6.53
CA ASN A 281 -15.29 8.20 -5.89
C ASN A 281 -14.22 9.25 -5.51
N PRO A 282 -14.15 10.41 -6.19
CA PRO A 282 -13.10 11.41 -5.95
C PRO A 282 -13.22 12.13 -4.60
N HIS A 283 -14.35 11.99 -3.88
CA HIS A 283 -14.52 12.58 -2.56
C HIS A 283 -13.74 11.86 -1.46
N ASN A 284 -13.54 10.55 -1.61
CA ASN A 284 -12.89 9.72 -0.58
C ASN A 284 -11.68 8.93 -1.09
N GLN A 285 -11.53 8.79 -2.42
CA GLN A 285 -10.40 8.11 -3.05
C GLN A 285 -9.50 9.10 -3.79
N LYS A 286 -8.21 8.78 -3.83
CA LYS A 286 -7.19 9.51 -4.59
C LYS A 286 -6.55 8.59 -5.61
N VAL A 287 -6.40 9.09 -6.83
CA VAL A 287 -5.78 8.35 -7.94
C VAL A 287 -4.61 9.14 -8.46
N PHE A 288 -3.50 8.43 -8.63
CA PHE A 288 -2.27 8.93 -9.19
C PHE A 288 -1.85 8.06 -10.37
N PHE A 289 -1.28 8.68 -11.39
CA PHE A 289 -0.62 7.96 -12.48
C PHE A 289 0.84 8.41 -12.56
N MET A 290 1.75 7.44 -12.49
CA MET A 290 3.17 7.67 -12.66
C MET A 290 3.53 7.61 -14.14
N ARG A 291 4.05 8.72 -14.64
CA ARG A 291 4.58 8.84 -16.00
C ARG A 291 6.03 8.38 -16.04
N ALA A 292 6.39 7.66 -17.10
CA ALA A 292 7.78 7.47 -17.48
C ALA A 292 8.25 8.67 -18.32
N GLY A 293 9.21 9.45 -17.82
CA GLY A 293 9.96 10.44 -18.58
C GLY A 293 11.44 10.09 -18.65
N ASN A 294 12.19 10.73 -19.55
CA ASN A 294 13.67 10.68 -19.65
C ASN A 294 14.33 10.93 -18.28
N GLY A 295 14.44 9.87 -17.45
CA GLY A 295 14.89 9.96 -16.06
C GLY A 295 13.97 10.71 -15.10
N ARG A 296 12.67 10.92 -15.42
CA ARG A 296 11.71 11.65 -14.54
C ARG A 296 10.48 10.81 -14.26
N LEU A 297 10.16 10.66 -12.97
CA LEU A 297 8.91 10.06 -12.49
C LEU A 297 7.99 11.22 -12.11
N GLU A 298 6.92 11.42 -12.88
CA GLU A 298 5.90 12.43 -12.57
C GLU A 298 4.65 11.73 -12.07
N VAL A 299 4.10 12.18 -10.95
CA VAL A 299 2.92 11.58 -10.30
C VAL A 299 1.75 12.55 -10.48
N MET A 300 0.85 12.27 -11.43
CA MET A 300 -0.28 13.16 -11.69
C MET A 300 -1.46 12.81 -10.79
N GLU A 301 -1.91 13.73 -9.93
CA GLU A 301 -3.21 13.61 -9.25
C GLU A 301 -4.33 13.85 -10.28
N THR A 302 -5.19 12.86 -10.49
CA THR A 302 -6.28 12.98 -11.47
C THR A 302 -7.46 13.71 -10.82
N ALA A 303 -7.46 15.04 -10.91
CA ALA A 303 -8.62 15.87 -10.57
C ALA A 303 -9.40 16.21 -11.85
N SER A 304 -10.55 15.54 -12.04
CA SER A 304 -11.51 15.66 -13.15
C SER A 304 -11.21 14.88 -14.46
N MET A 305 -12.27 14.27 -15.00
CA MET A 305 -12.28 13.26 -16.07
C MET A 305 -11.90 13.84 -17.45
N SER A 306 -12.24 15.10 -17.74
CA SER A 306 -11.89 15.75 -19.01
C SER A 306 -10.43 16.23 -19.07
N GLN A 307 -9.85 16.61 -17.93
CA GLN A 307 -8.44 16.97 -17.85
C GLN A 307 -7.53 15.74 -17.86
N THR A 308 -8.00 14.60 -17.34
CA THR A 308 -7.24 13.34 -17.32
C THR A 308 -7.01 12.81 -18.73
N GLN A 309 -8.05 12.74 -19.57
CA GLN A 309 -7.87 12.38 -20.99
C GLN A 309 -6.93 13.35 -21.70
N SER A 310 -7.14 14.68 -21.56
CA SER A 310 -6.30 15.67 -22.23
C SER A 310 -4.82 15.64 -21.78
N LYS A 311 -4.55 15.55 -20.46
CA LYS A 311 -3.19 15.57 -19.88
C LYS A 311 -2.43 14.27 -20.08
N VAL A 312 -3.10 13.12 -19.96
CA VAL A 312 -2.50 11.81 -20.25
C VAL A 312 -2.26 11.65 -21.75
N HIS A 313 -3.20 12.11 -22.60
CA HIS A 313 -3.09 12.06 -24.06
C HIS A 313 -1.99 12.98 -24.60
N THR A 314 -1.91 14.23 -24.13
CA THR A 314 -0.83 15.15 -24.54
C THR A 314 0.54 14.71 -24.02
N GLY A 315 0.63 14.17 -22.80
CA GLY A 315 1.87 13.63 -22.24
C GLY A 315 2.38 12.38 -22.97
N ALA A 316 1.48 11.43 -23.27
CA ALA A 316 1.81 10.19 -23.96
C ALA A 316 2.14 10.40 -25.45
N LEU A 317 1.41 11.26 -26.16
CA LEU A 317 1.69 11.59 -27.57
C LEU A 317 2.98 12.41 -27.75
N ALA A 318 3.27 13.35 -26.84
CA ALA A 318 4.52 14.12 -26.88
C ALA A 318 5.76 13.26 -26.57
N GLN A 319 5.60 12.10 -25.93
CA GLN A 319 6.69 11.15 -25.69
C GLN A 319 6.79 10.08 -26.76
N ALA A 320 5.67 9.53 -27.22
CA ALA A 320 5.65 8.59 -28.35
C ALA A 320 6.13 9.23 -29.66
N SER A 321 6.16 10.56 -29.77
CA SER A 321 6.83 11.25 -30.88
C SER A 321 8.34 11.46 -30.66
N ARG A 322 8.80 11.55 -29.41
CA ARG A 322 10.22 11.84 -29.06
C ARG A 322 11.07 10.60 -28.78
N SER A 323 10.47 9.46 -28.46
CA SER A 323 11.17 8.18 -28.26
C SER A 323 11.24 7.33 -29.55
N TRP A 324 10.61 7.80 -30.62
CA TRP A 324 10.54 7.13 -31.93
C TRP A 324 11.12 7.96 -33.08
N THR A 325 11.79 9.07 -32.75
CA THR A 325 12.76 9.79 -33.59
C THR A 325 14.13 9.65 -32.96
#